data_AF-A0A959CJA8-F1
#
_entry.id   AF-A0A959CJA8-F1
#
_cell.length_a   1.000
_cell.length_b   1.000
_cell.length_c   1.000
_cell.angle_alpha   90.00
_cell.angle_beta   90.00
_cell.angle_gamma   90.00
#
_symmetry.space_group_name_H-M   'P 1'
#
loop_
_entity.id
_entity.type
_entity.pdbx_description
1 polymer ?
#
loop_
_entity_poly.entity_id
_entity_poly.type
_entity_poly.pdbx_seq_one_letter_code
_entity_poly.pdbx_strand_id
1 'polypeptide(L)'
;MLSEERPHRLQRIWGRLGANRAAFRRICRSNGIALAYSRQRDGLGVLREIFSSRVYANYFPFYEDAAIVDIGAHYGYFSIFASLNAGAEATIIAVEPSQHNYNVLRRNIQDSKVENAYPIRAAVSGQSGEADLFLGRHANHSLFREGMGPVETEKVRSLTLDSLLQEQDLEEVDFLKLDCEGAEYPILLEAGPALLDRITTISLEFHDLKRPDYTGLALARHLKAHGFVIAEFNHSPTVQNRNYGFMVATKALG
;
A
#
# COMPACT_ATOMS: atom_id res chain seq x y z
N MET A 1 -0.13 -24.39 -51.12
CA MET A 1 -1.25 -24.22 -50.17
C MET A 1 -0.64 -23.85 -48.83
N LEU A 2 -0.41 -22.55 -48.60
CA LEU A 2 0.12 -22.03 -47.34
C LEU A 2 -1.08 -21.80 -46.41
N SER A 3 -1.06 -22.42 -45.24
CA SER A 3 -2.13 -22.31 -44.25
C SER A 3 -2.11 -20.92 -43.61
N GLU A 4 -3.21 -20.18 -43.78
CA GLU A 4 -3.54 -18.97 -43.05
C GLU A 4 -3.69 -19.29 -41.55
N GLU A 5 -2.74 -18.83 -40.73
CA GLU A 5 -2.93 -18.78 -39.28
C GLU A 5 -2.84 -17.34 -38.74
N ARG A 6 -4.01 -16.88 -38.23
CA ARG A 6 -4.24 -16.02 -37.04
C ARG A 6 -4.06 -14.48 -37.11
N PRO A 7 -5.00 -13.74 -37.75
CA PRO A 7 -5.26 -12.32 -37.44
C PRO A 7 -6.10 -12.11 -36.16
N HIS A 8 -6.92 -13.08 -35.76
CA HIS A 8 -7.95 -12.90 -34.72
C HIS A 8 -7.40 -12.76 -33.28
N ARG A 9 -6.22 -13.30 -32.99
CA ARG A 9 -5.66 -13.26 -31.63
C ARG A 9 -5.13 -11.87 -31.29
N LEU A 10 -4.48 -11.20 -32.24
CA LEU A 10 -3.97 -9.84 -32.07
C LEU A 10 -5.11 -8.84 -31.96
N GLN A 11 -6.11 -8.87 -32.86
CA GLN A 11 -7.26 -7.96 -32.79
C GLN A 11 -8.05 -8.07 -31.46
N ARG A 12 -8.23 -9.28 -30.91
CA ARG A 12 -8.84 -9.47 -29.58
C ARG A 12 -8.00 -8.88 -28.44
N ILE A 13 -6.67 -8.97 -28.54
CA ILE A 13 -5.75 -8.37 -27.56
C ILE A 13 -5.80 -6.85 -27.64
N TRP A 14 -5.73 -6.27 -28.84
CA TRP A 14 -5.83 -4.81 -29.05
C TRP A 14 -7.22 -4.27 -28.63
N GLY A 15 -8.30 -4.98 -28.93
CA GLY A 15 -9.65 -4.64 -28.49
C GLY A 15 -9.81 -4.66 -26.97
N ARG A 16 -9.25 -5.67 -26.29
CA ARG A 16 -9.26 -5.76 -24.82
C ARG A 16 -8.38 -4.69 -24.17
N LEU A 17 -7.22 -4.38 -24.76
CA LEU A 17 -6.35 -3.28 -24.30
C LEU A 17 -7.03 -1.91 -24.45
N GLY A 18 -7.73 -1.68 -25.56
CA GLY A 18 -8.52 -0.47 -25.79
C GLY A 18 -9.63 -0.31 -24.75
N ALA A 19 -10.38 -1.39 -24.48
CA ALA A 19 -11.44 -1.40 -23.47
C ALA A 19 -10.91 -1.13 -22.05
N ASN A 20 -9.78 -1.73 -21.67
CA ASN A 20 -9.14 -1.51 -20.37
C ASN A 20 -8.67 -0.06 -20.21
N ARG A 21 -8.05 0.52 -21.24
CA ARG A 21 -7.63 1.93 -21.23
C ARG A 21 -8.82 2.89 -21.12
N ALA A 22 -9.92 2.58 -21.79
CA ALA A 22 -11.16 3.36 -21.69
C ALA A 22 -11.77 3.28 -20.28
N ALA A 23 -11.80 2.09 -19.68
CA ALA A 23 -12.28 1.90 -18.30
C ALA A 23 -11.41 2.64 -17.28
N PHE A 24 -10.08 2.54 -17.40
CA PHE A 24 -9.13 3.30 -16.56
C PHE A 24 -9.39 4.80 -16.64
N ARG A 25 -9.47 5.35 -17.85
CA ARG A 25 -9.75 6.78 -18.06
C ARG A 25 -11.10 7.22 -17.51
N ARG A 26 -12.10 6.33 -17.55
CA ARG A 26 -13.43 6.61 -16.99
C ARG A 26 -13.37 6.76 -15.48
N ILE A 27 -12.73 5.80 -14.79
CA ILE A 27 -12.51 5.87 -13.33
C ILE A 27 -11.72 7.13 -12.98
N CYS A 28 -10.69 7.45 -13.77
CA CYS A 28 -9.91 8.65 -13.52
C CYS A 28 -10.76 9.92 -13.59
N ARG A 29 -11.50 10.07 -14.70
CA ARG A 29 -12.35 11.23 -14.93
C ARG A 29 -13.47 11.37 -13.89
N SER A 30 -14.11 10.27 -13.50
CA SER A 30 -15.22 10.31 -12.54
C SER A 30 -14.80 10.70 -11.13
N ASN A 31 -13.50 10.56 -10.81
CA ASN A 31 -12.95 10.88 -9.50
C ASN A 31 -12.01 12.10 -9.53
N GLY A 32 -11.95 12.83 -10.65
CA GLY A 32 -11.07 14.01 -10.77
C GLY A 32 -9.56 13.72 -10.76
N ILE A 33 -9.15 12.45 -10.85
CA ILE A 33 -7.74 12.04 -10.82
C ILE A 33 -7.11 12.01 -12.21
N ALA A 34 -5.82 12.29 -12.29
CA ALA A 34 -5.04 12.15 -13.51
C ALA A 34 -3.85 11.22 -13.26
N LEU A 35 -3.96 10.00 -13.79
CA LEU A 35 -2.94 8.97 -13.64
C LEU A 35 -2.38 8.57 -15.00
N ALA A 36 -1.07 8.36 -15.07
CA ALA A 36 -0.45 7.80 -16.26
C ALA A 36 -0.90 6.33 -16.45
N TYR A 37 -1.54 6.03 -17.58
CA TYR A 37 -1.89 4.65 -17.92
C TYR A 37 -0.62 3.84 -18.19
N SER A 38 -0.23 2.98 -17.24
CA SER A 38 0.80 1.98 -17.49
C SER A 38 0.19 0.79 -18.24
N ARG A 39 0.98 0.14 -19.11
CA ARG A 39 0.53 -1.07 -19.84
C ARG A 39 0.50 -2.30 -18.93
N GLN A 40 0.93 -2.18 -17.66
CA GLN A 40 0.82 -3.23 -16.68
C GLN A 40 -0.66 -3.40 -16.30
N ARG A 41 -1.10 -4.66 -16.23
CA ARG A 41 -2.52 -4.99 -16.09
C ARG A 41 -3.07 -4.65 -14.70
N ASP A 42 -2.19 -4.50 -13.72
CA ASP A 42 -2.55 -4.47 -12.31
C ASP A 42 -3.13 -3.12 -11.89
N GLY A 43 -2.74 -2.02 -12.53
CA GLY A 43 -3.20 -0.68 -12.15
C GLY A 43 -4.72 -0.45 -12.32
N LEU A 44 -5.38 -1.12 -13.27
CA LEU A 44 -6.84 -1.03 -13.40
C LEU A 44 -7.58 -1.86 -12.34
N GLY A 45 -7.00 -2.98 -11.91
CA GLY A 45 -7.55 -3.81 -10.84
C GLY A 45 -7.55 -3.04 -9.52
N VAL A 46 -6.37 -2.57 -9.12
CA VAL A 46 -6.18 -1.77 -7.91
C VAL A 46 -7.04 -0.50 -7.93
N LEU A 47 -7.13 0.20 -9.06
CA LEU A 47 -8.02 1.37 -9.17
C LEU A 47 -9.50 1.03 -8.98
N ARG A 48 -9.96 -0.13 -9.46
CA ARG A 48 -11.34 -0.56 -9.24
C ARG A 48 -11.57 -0.95 -7.79
N GLU A 49 -10.64 -1.61 -7.15
CA GLU A 49 -10.74 -1.97 -5.74
C GLU A 49 -10.83 -0.71 -4.88
N ILE A 50 -9.92 0.25 -5.09
CA ILE A 50 -9.86 1.49 -4.31
C ILE A 50 -11.05 2.41 -4.63
N PHE A 51 -11.24 2.81 -5.89
CA PHE A 51 -12.18 3.88 -6.24
C PHE A 51 -13.60 3.39 -6.55
N SER A 52 -13.76 2.16 -7.05
CA SER A 52 -15.09 1.63 -7.39
C SER A 52 -15.67 0.77 -6.27
N SER A 53 -14.85 -0.10 -5.68
CA SER A 53 -15.27 -1.03 -4.63
C SER A 53 -15.07 -0.46 -3.23
N ARG A 54 -14.30 0.63 -3.11
CA ARG A 54 -14.06 1.37 -1.86
C ARG A 54 -13.61 0.46 -0.72
N VAL A 55 -12.67 -0.46 -1.02
CA VAL A 55 -12.22 -1.47 -0.06
C VAL A 55 -11.64 -0.89 1.24
N TYR A 56 -11.14 0.35 1.18
CA TYR A 56 -10.62 1.06 2.34
C TYR A 56 -11.64 1.94 3.07
N ALA A 57 -12.89 2.05 2.58
CA ALA A 57 -13.84 3.02 3.14
C ALA A 57 -14.37 2.62 4.54
N ASN A 58 -14.35 1.34 4.88
CA ASN A 58 -14.72 0.92 6.23
C ASN A 58 -13.63 1.40 7.21
N TYR A 59 -14.03 2.09 8.28
CA TYR A 59 -13.13 2.64 9.30
C TYR A 59 -12.15 3.72 8.81
N PHE A 60 -12.38 4.27 7.60
CA PHE A 60 -11.61 5.40 7.09
C PHE A 60 -12.03 6.71 7.77
N PRO A 61 -11.08 7.59 8.14
CA PRO A 61 -11.38 8.87 8.77
C PRO A 61 -11.85 9.89 7.72
N PHE A 62 -13.17 10.04 7.57
CA PHE A 62 -13.78 11.01 6.65
C PHE A 62 -13.91 12.43 7.23
N TYR A 63 -13.10 12.82 8.21
CA TYR A 63 -13.12 14.13 8.86
C TYR A 63 -11.99 15.05 8.38
N GLU A 64 -12.06 16.33 8.76
CA GLU A 64 -11.33 17.41 8.11
C GLU A 64 -9.83 17.41 8.31
N ASP A 65 -9.33 17.02 9.48
CA ASP A 65 -7.94 17.16 9.92
C ASP A 65 -7.22 15.82 10.13
N ALA A 66 -7.72 14.74 9.50
CA ALA A 66 -7.19 13.39 9.70
C ALA A 66 -5.72 13.25 9.26
N ALA A 67 -4.90 12.60 10.11
CA ALA A 67 -3.53 12.19 9.81
C ALA A 67 -3.51 10.74 9.28
N ILE A 68 -3.09 10.58 8.03
CA ILE A 68 -3.10 9.30 7.32
C ILE A 68 -1.67 8.95 6.89
N VAL A 69 -1.25 7.73 7.20
CA VAL A 69 0.08 7.23 6.85
C VAL A 69 -0.07 5.99 5.96
N ASP A 70 0.46 6.06 4.73
CA ASP A 70 0.42 5.00 3.72
C ASP A 70 1.83 4.42 3.51
N ILE A 71 2.10 3.27 4.13
CA ILE A 71 3.37 2.57 4.00
C ILE A 71 3.27 1.53 2.89
N GLY A 72 4.17 1.65 1.91
CA GLY A 72 4.07 0.90 0.65
C GLY A 72 3.11 1.59 -0.31
N ALA A 73 3.28 2.89 -0.47
CA ALA A 73 2.40 3.71 -1.30
C ALA A 73 2.44 3.34 -2.79
N HIS A 74 3.49 2.65 -3.25
CA HIS A 74 3.63 2.16 -4.62
C HIS A 74 3.46 3.29 -5.66
N TYR A 75 2.35 3.31 -6.40
CA TYR A 75 2.03 4.36 -7.38
C TYR A 75 1.10 5.45 -6.84
N GLY A 76 0.76 5.42 -5.55
CA GLY A 76 -0.01 6.47 -4.86
C GLY A 76 -1.52 6.38 -5.01
N TYR A 77 -2.06 5.24 -5.45
CA TYR A 77 -3.50 5.15 -5.69
C TYR A 77 -4.31 5.27 -4.40
N PHE A 78 -3.85 4.67 -3.30
CA PHE A 78 -4.47 4.86 -2.00
C PHE A 78 -4.25 6.28 -1.50
N SER A 79 -3.03 6.83 -1.56
CA SER A 79 -2.73 8.17 -1.05
C SER A 79 -3.57 9.26 -1.75
N ILE A 80 -3.78 9.13 -3.07
CA ILE A 80 -4.68 10.01 -3.83
C ILE A 80 -6.15 9.77 -3.46
N PHE A 81 -6.57 8.52 -3.28
CA PHE A 81 -7.91 8.23 -2.77
C PHE A 81 -8.14 8.88 -1.40
N ALA A 82 -7.17 8.75 -0.49
CA ALA A 82 -7.24 9.30 0.84
C ALA A 82 -7.36 10.83 0.80
N SER A 83 -6.50 11.51 0.03
CA SER A 83 -6.58 12.95 -0.20
C SER A 83 -7.95 13.42 -0.72
N LEU A 84 -8.56 12.66 -1.64
CA LEU A 84 -9.84 13.04 -2.26
C LEU A 84 -11.08 12.72 -1.42
N ASN A 85 -10.94 11.91 -0.36
CA ASN A 85 -12.08 11.44 0.43
C ASN A 85 -11.98 11.83 1.92
N ALA A 86 -10.79 12.11 2.44
CA ALA A 86 -10.63 12.83 3.70
C ALA A 86 -11.01 14.31 3.51
N GLY A 87 -11.17 15.06 4.61
CA GLY A 87 -11.47 16.47 4.46
C GLY A 87 -10.25 17.34 4.13
N ALA A 88 -10.48 18.63 3.95
CA ALA A 88 -9.54 19.52 3.26
C ALA A 88 -8.20 19.73 3.98
N GLU A 89 -8.19 19.59 5.31
CA GLU A 89 -7.01 19.81 6.17
C GLU A 89 -6.29 18.49 6.52
N ALA A 90 -6.73 17.37 5.96
CA ALA A 90 -6.15 16.06 6.24
C ALA A 90 -4.71 16.00 5.72
N THR A 91 -3.83 15.32 6.44
CA THR A 91 -2.42 15.15 6.06
C THR A 91 -2.18 13.70 5.65
N ILE A 92 -1.64 13.48 4.45
CA ILE A 92 -1.35 12.15 3.93
C ILE A 92 0.16 11.98 3.75
N ILE A 93 0.79 11.13 4.56
CA ILE A 93 2.20 10.75 4.40
C ILE A 93 2.29 9.45 3.59
N ALA A 94 2.85 9.52 2.38
CA ALA A 94 2.93 8.39 1.47
C ALA A 94 4.38 7.90 1.33
N VAL A 95 4.69 6.72 1.86
CA VAL A 95 6.06 6.20 1.95
C VAL A 95 6.28 5.09 0.92
N GLU A 96 7.26 5.29 0.03
CA GLU A 96 7.63 4.34 -1.01
C GLU A 96 9.17 4.23 -1.14
N PRO A 97 9.78 3.06 -0.90
CA PRO A 97 11.24 2.93 -0.90
C PRO A 97 11.87 2.93 -2.30
N SER A 98 11.22 2.34 -3.31
CA SER A 98 11.81 2.22 -4.64
C SER A 98 11.88 3.57 -5.33
N GLN A 99 13.04 3.91 -5.88
CA GLN A 99 13.21 5.14 -6.65
C GLN A 99 12.26 5.20 -7.85
N HIS A 100 12.01 4.08 -8.51
CA HIS A 100 11.12 4.03 -9.66
C HIS A 100 9.68 4.32 -9.26
N ASN A 101 9.16 3.57 -8.28
CA ASN A 101 7.77 3.71 -7.82
C ASN A 101 7.55 5.10 -7.20
N TYR A 102 8.49 5.57 -6.38
CA TYR A 102 8.45 6.91 -5.79
C TYR A 102 8.33 8.02 -6.85
N ASN A 103 9.08 7.92 -7.96
CA ASN A 103 8.97 8.89 -9.05
C ASN A 103 7.58 8.85 -9.72
N VAL A 104 6.95 7.68 -9.83
CA VAL A 104 5.58 7.53 -10.35
C VAL A 104 4.56 8.09 -9.35
N LEU A 105 4.69 7.77 -8.06
CA LEU A 105 3.89 8.31 -6.96
C LEU A 105 3.88 9.85 -6.99
N ARG A 106 5.06 10.49 -6.98
CA ARG A 106 5.20 11.94 -7.03
C ARG A 106 4.48 12.55 -8.24
N ARG A 107 4.68 11.95 -9.41
CA ARG A 107 4.04 12.40 -10.63
C ARG A 107 2.52 12.27 -10.55
N ASN A 108 2.01 11.16 -10.04
CA ASN A 108 0.56 10.93 -9.93
C ASN A 108 -0.10 11.92 -8.94
N ILE A 109 0.56 12.23 -7.83
CA ILE A 109 0.12 13.28 -6.88
C ILE A 109 0.05 14.64 -7.59
N GLN A 110 1.13 15.02 -8.29
CA GLN A 110 1.19 16.29 -9.01
C GLN A 110 0.15 16.38 -10.13
N ASP A 111 0.06 15.35 -10.98
CA ASP A 111 -0.87 15.31 -12.12
C ASP A 111 -2.33 15.34 -11.63
N SER A 112 -2.63 14.73 -10.48
CA SER A 112 -3.96 14.74 -9.84
C SER A 112 -4.25 16.00 -9.02
N LYS A 113 -3.31 16.95 -8.94
CA LYS A 113 -3.45 18.21 -8.18
C LYS A 113 -3.79 17.98 -6.71
N VAL A 114 -3.20 16.95 -6.12
CA VAL A 114 -3.30 16.67 -4.69
C VAL A 114 -2.27 17.53 -3.96
N GLU A 115 -2.71 18.35 -3.02
CA GLU A 115 -1.85 19.32 -2.31
C GLU A 115 -1.50 18.87 -0.87
N ASN A 116 -2.27 17.95 -0.32
CA ASN A 116 -2.14 17.48 1.06
C ASN A 116 -1.56 16.06 1.21
N ALA A 117 -0.98 15.52 0.13
CA ALA A 117 -0.23 14.26 0.17
C ALA A 117 1.26 14.47 -0.06
N TYR A 118 2.07 14.02 0.90
CA TYR A 118 3.50 14.23 0.97
C TYR A 118 4.24 12.91 0.75
N PRO A 119 4.83 12.71 -0.44
CA PRO A 119 5.55 11.48 -0.75
C PRO A 119 6.95 11.50 -0.12
N ILE A 120 7.33 10.40 0.54
CA ILE A 120 8.63 10.20 1.17
C ILE A 120 9.31 8.97 0.57
N ARG A 121 10.56 9.13 0.11
CA ARG A 121 11.37 8.00 -0.35
C ARG A 121 12.13 7.37 0.82
N ALA A 122 11.50 6.40 1.46
CA ALA A 122 12.10 5.58 2.51
C ALA A 122 11.42 4.22 2.57
N ALA A 123 12.09 3.23 3.14
CA ALA A 123 11.46 2.05 3.69
C ALA A 123 11.06 2.31 5.14
N VAL A 124 9.99 1.67 5.60
CA VAL A 124 9.68 1.58 7.04
C VAL A 124 9.94 0.16 7.49
N SER A 125 10.68 -0.01 8.58
CA SER A 125 11.01 -1.31 9.16
C SER A 125 11.23 -1.20 10.68
N GLY A 126 11.77 -2.24 11.31
CA GLY A 126 12.10 -2.22 12.75
C GLY A 126 13.33 -1.38 13.09
N GLN A 127 14.11 -0.93 12.09
CA GLN A 127 15.36 -0.19 12.33
C GLN A 127 15.57 0.95 11.34
N SER A 128 16.08 2.08 11.85
CA SER A 128 16.52 3.21 11.04
C SER A 128 17.95 2.99 10.52
N GLY A 129 18.24 3.51 9.32
CA GLY A 129 19.56 3.40 8.69
C GLY A 129 19.46 3.19 7.17
N GLU A 130 20.25 2.26 6.65
CA GLU A 130 20.19 1.82 5.26
C GLU A 130 19.74 0.36 5.19
N ALA A 131 18.90 0.04 4.21
CA ALA A 131 18.42 -1.31 3.94
C ALA A 131 18.62 -1.69 2.47
N ASP A 132 18.72 -3.00 2.21
CA ASP A 132 18.66 -3.54 0.86
C ASP A 132 17.20 -3.84 0.49
N LEU A 133 16.68 -3.12 -0.50
CA LEU A 133 15.39 -3.40 -1.11
C LEU A 133 15.58 -4.42 -2.24
N PHE A 134 14.92 -5.57 -2.14
CA PHE A 134 14.95 -6.61 -3.19
C PHE A 134 13.90 -6.31 -4.26
N LEU A 135 14.34 -6.07 -5.49
CA LEU A 135 13.49 -5.64 -6.60
C LEU A 135 12.80 -6.82 -7.30
N GLY A 136 11.50 -7.02 -7.07
CA GLY A 136 10.71 -8.04 -7.78
C GLY A 136 10.76 -7.93 -9.31
N ARG A 137 10.34 -9.00 -10.01
CA ARG A 137 10.18 -8.98 -11.48
C ARG A 137 9.11 -7.99 -11.96
N HIS A 138 8.30 -7.47 -11.05
CA HIS A 138 7.27 -6.44 -11.25
C HIS A 138 7.51 -5.29 -10.26
N ALA A 139 6.58 -4.34 -10.18
CA ALA A 139 6.74 -3.15 -9.34
C ALA A 139 6.61 -3.41 -7.82
N ASN A 140 6.31 -4.64 -7.42
CA ASN A 140 6.32 -5.07 -6.02
C ASN A 140 7.76 -5.37 -5.58
N HIS A 141 8.16 -4.79 -4.45
CA HIS A 141 9.50 -4.87 -3.89
C HIS A 141 9.42 -5.16 -2.40
N SER A 142 10.38 -5.92 -1.86
CA SER A 142 10.35 -6.34 -0.45
C SER A 142 11.71 -6.14 0.19
N LEU A 143 11.73 -5.89 1.50
CA LEU A 143 12.94 -5.96 2.33
C LEU A 143 13.35 -7.40 2.65
N PHE A 144 12.48 -8.39 2.38
CA PHE A 144 12.75 -9.79 2.63
C PHE A 144 13.07 -10.54 1.33
N ARG A 145 14.16 -11.30 1.35
CA ARG A 145 14.63 -12.10 0.20
C ARG A 145 13.79 -13.36 -0.05
N GLU A 146 12.94 -13.79 0.89
CA GLU A 146 12.31 -15.11 0.90
C GLU A 146 11.51 -15.39 -0.39
N GLY A 147 11.89 -16.45 -1.12
CA GLY A 147 11.18 -16.89 -2.32
C GLY A 147 11.54 -16.13 -3.62
N MET A 148 12.55 -15.26 -3.60
CA MET A 148 13.04 -14.59 -4.81
C MET A 148 14.33 -15.26 -5.33
N GLY A 149 14.49 -15.36 -6.65
CA GLY A 149 15.69 -15.90 -7.31
C GLY A 149 16.90 -14.95 -7.18
N PRO A 150 17.85 -14.91 -8.13
CA PRO A 150 18.76 -13.78 -8.23
C PRO A 150 17.94 -12.51 -8.44
N VAL A 151 18.10 -11.52 -7.57
CA VAL A 151 17.34 -10.27 -7.59
C VAL A 151 18.30 -9.10 -7.58
N GLU A 152 18.00 -8.08 -8.37
CA GLU A 152 18.64 -6.78 -8.22
C GLU A 152 18.24 -6.16 -6.86
N THR A 153 19.16 -5.41 -6.26
CA THR A 153 18.94 -4.76 -4.97
C THR A 153 19.18 -3.26 -5.10
N GLU A 154 18.34 -2.49 -4.44
CA GLU A 154 18.47 -1.03 -4.32
C GLU A 154 18.77 -0.66 -2.87
N LYS A 155 19.80 0.15 -2.63
CA LYS A 155 20.05 0.73 -1.30
C LYS A 155 19.04 1.85 -1.05
N VAL A 156 18.31 1.72 0.06
CA VAL A 156 17.27 2.68 0.44
C VAL A 156 17.44 3.13 1.88
N ARG A 157 17.04 4.37 2.16
CA ARG A 157 16.89 4.87 3.52
C ARG A 157 15.81 4.05 4.22
N SER A 158 16.08 3.58 5.43
CA SER A 158 15.12 2.90 6.30
C SER A 158 14.83 3.77 7.52
N LEU A 159 13.57 3.81 7.94
CA LEU A 159 13.08 4.47 9.14
C LEU A 159 12.29 3.46 9.98
N THR A 160 12.31 3.64 11.30
CA THR A 160 11.23 3.10 12.13
C THR A 160 9.95 3.92 11.95
N LEU A 161 8.79 3.33 12.23
CA LEU A 161 7.53 4.08 12.20
C LEU A 161 7.58 5.29 13.16
N ASP A 162 8.13 5.12 14.37
CA ASP A 162 8.27 6.24 15.32
C ASP A 162 9.16 7.37 14.77
N SER A 163 10.33 7.04 14.21
CA SER A 163 11.20 8.06 13.61
C SER A 163 10.56 8.74 12.39
N LEU A 164 9.75 8.02 11.62
CA LEU A 164 8.99 8.63 10.53
C LEU A 164 8.00 9.66 11.07
N LEU A 165 7.22 9.31 12.10
CA LEU A 165 6.24 10.22 12.69
C LEU A 165 6.92 11.46 13.30
N GLN A 166 8.06 11.27 13.97
CA GLN A 166 8.87 12.37 14.51
C GLN A 166 9.40 13.28 13.40
N GLU A 167 9.92 12.73 12.29
CA GLU A 167 10.42 13.53 11.17
C GLU A 167 9.34 14.32 10.45
N GLN A 168 8.08 13.89 10.53
CA GLN A 168 6.93 14.55 9.92
C GLN A 168 6.12 15.38 10.92
N ASP A 169 6.61 15.54 12.15
CA ASP A 169 5.92 16.25 13.23
C ASP A 169 4.46 15.77 13.45
N LEU A 170 4.22 14.46 13.28
CA LEU A 170 2.91 13.84 13.46
C LEU A 170 2.77 13.30 14.88
N GLU A 171 1.90 13.90 15.68
CA GLU A 171 1.61 13.44 17.05
C GLU A 171 0.73 12.18 17.06
N GLU A 172 -0.27 12.12 16.19
CA GLU A 172 -1.22 11.00 16.09
C GLU A 172 -1.40 10.54 14.62
N VAL A 173 -1.92 9.33 14.46
CA VAL A 173 -2.23 8.70 13.17
C VAL A 173 -3.63 8.11 13.23
N ASP A 174 -4.56 8.76 12.57
CA ASP A 174 -5.95 8.29 12.48
C ASP A 174 -6.07 7.01 11.66
N PHE A 175 -5.27 6.90 10.59
CA PHE A 175 -5.30 5.76 9.69
C PHE A 175 -3.89 5.39 9.19
N LEU A 176 -3.39 4.26 9.67
CA LEU A 176 -2.15 3.65 9.21
C LEU A 176 -2.48 2.54 8.22
N LYS A 177 -2.15 2.73 6.94
CA LYS A 177 -2.14 1.66 5.94
C LYS A 177 -0.75 1.02 5.88
N LEU A 178 -0.72 -0.32 5.91
CA LEU A 178 0.49 -1.12 5.73
C LEU A 178 0.27 -2.12 4.59
N ASP A 179 1.07 -2.00 3.54
CA ASP A 179 1.15 -2.96 2.43
C ASP A 179 2.60 -2.98 1.93
N CYS A 180 3.47 -3.70 2.65
CA CYS A 180 4.92 -3.57 2.52
C CYS A 180 5.66 -4.92 2.44
N GLU A 181 4.95 -5.94 1.93
CA GLU A 181 5.53 -7.20 1.47
C GLU A 181 6.43 -7.89 2.51
N GLY A 182 6.00 -7.91 3.78
CA GLY A 182 6.65 -8.54 4.92
C GLY A 182 7.20 -7.56 5.97
N ALA A 183 7.38 -6.28 5.64
CA ALA A 183 7.89 -5.30 6.60
C ALA A 183 6.88 -4.94 7.71
N GLU A 184 5.61 -5.33 7.56
CA GLU A 184 4.58 -5.12 8.57
C GLU A 184 4.91 -5.74 9.93
N TYR A 185 5.63 -6.87 9.95
CA TYR A 185 5.98 -7.56 11.20
C TYR A 185 6.97 -6.79 12.05
N PRO A 186 8.19 -6.45 11.57
CA PRO A 186 9.09 -5.65 12.38
C PRO A 186 8.54 -4.24 12.66
N ILE A 187 7.67 -3.68 11.80
CA ILE A 187 7.00 -2.40 12.09
C ILE A 187 6.08 -2.54 13.32
N LEU A 188 5.19 -3.53 13.33
CA LEU A 188 4.14 -3.63 14.34
C LEU A 188 4.57 -4.40 15.60
N LEU A 189 5.34 -5.48 15.46
CA LEU A 189 5.73 -6.32 16.60
C LEU A 189 6.82 -5.68 17.47
N GLU A 190 7.61 -4.77 16.90
CA GLU A 190 8.64 -4.01 17.62
C GLU A 190 8.13 -2.63 18.07
N ALA A 191 6.92 -2.23 17.66
CA ALA A 191 6.29 -1.00 18.12
C ALA A 191 5.96 -1.09 19.62
N GLY A 192 6.51 -0.16 20.40
CA GLY A 192 6.18 -0.04 21.82
C GLY A 192 4.74 0.49 22.03
N PRO A 193 4.17 0.30 23.24
CA PRO A 193 2.82 0.75 23.57
C PRO A 193 2.59 2.24 23.27
N ALA A 194 3.56 3.11 23.60
CA ALA A 194 3.45 4.54 23.37
C ALA A 194 3.29 4.92 21.89
N LEU A 195 3.88 4.16 20.97
CA LEU A 195 3.70 4.36 19.54
C LEU A 195 2.32 3.87 19.09
N LEU A 196 1.93 2.67 19.53
CA LEU A 196 0.64 2.08 19.20
C LEU A 196 -0.55 2.88 19.79
N ASP A 197 -0.32 3.62 20.88
CA ASP A 197 -1.29 4.55 21.49
C ASP A 197 -1.58 5.78 20.66
N ARG A 198 -0.68 6.14 19.75
CA ARG A 198 -0.86 7.25 18.80
C ARG A 198 -1.63 6.84 17.54
N ILE A 199 -2.01 5.57 17.41
CA ILE A 199 -2.63 5.04 16.19
C ILE A 199 -4.07 4.60 16.47
N THR A 200 -5.02 5.18 15.75
CA THR A 200 -6.45 4.87 15.89
C THR A 200 -6.84 3.64 15.08
N THR A 201 -6.57 3.63 13.78
CA THR A 201 -6.92 2.53 12.87
C THR A 201 -5.71 2.06 12.08
N ILE A 202 -5.56 0.75 11.97
CA ILE A 202 -4.57 0.06 11.15
C ILE A 202 -5.30 -0.78 10.10
N SER A 203 -5.08 -0.47 8.83
CA SER A 203 -5.52 -1.26 7.69
C SER A 203 -4.31 -1.95 7.06
N LEU A 204 -4.25 -3.27 7.18
CA LEU A 204 -3.05 -4.05 6.94
C LEU A 204 -3.29 -5.13 5.89
N GLU A 205 -2.47 -5.14 4.84
CA GLU A 205 -2.20 -6.32 4.03
C GLU A 205 -0.93 -7.00 4.55
N PHE A 206 -1.08 -8.20 5.11
CA PHE A 206 0.03 -8.97 5.68
C PHE A 206 0.40 -10.16 4.81
N HIS A 207 1.69 -10.50 4.84
CA HIS A 207 2.33 -11.52 4.02
C HIS A 207 2.97 -12.54 4.96
N ASP A 208 2.34 -13.68 5.21
CA ASP A 208 2.90 -14.72 6.08
C ASP A 208 4.30 -15.11 5.56
N LEU A 209 5.33 -14.82 6.35
CA LEU A 209 6.70 -15.22 6.05
C LEU A 209 6.92 -16.65 6.56
N LYS A 210 7.99 -17.33 6.10
CA LYS A 210 8.31 -18.69 6.59
C LYS A 210 8.98 -18.66 7.96
N ARG A 211 8.44 -17.87 8.89
CA ARG A 211 8.87 -17.73 10.28
C ARG A 211 7.68 -17.95 11.20
N PRO A 212 7.81 -18.74 12.28
CA PRO A 212 6.68 -19.09 13.15
C PRO A 212 5.94 -17.88 13.73
N ASP A 213 6.67 -16.81 14.03
CA ASP A 213 6.13 -15.61 14.68
C ASP A 213 5.62 -14.56 13.69
N TYR A 214 5.85 -14.73 12.38
CA TYR A 214 5.47 -13.76 11.36
C TYR A 214 4.25 -14.27 10.62
N THR A 215 3.13 -14.29 11.37
CA THR A 215 1.82 -14.70 10.86
C THR A 215 0.78 -13.62 11.15
N GLY A 216 -0.27 -13.53 10.32
CA GLY A 216 -1.40 -12.63 10.58
C GLY A 216 -2.02 -12.83 11.97
N LEU A 217 -2.02 -14.06 12.49
CA LEU A 217 -2.52 -14.35 13.83
C LEU A 217 -1.62 -13.78 14.94
N ALA A 218 -0.30 -13.77 14.75
CA ALA A 218 0.63 -13.13 15.69
C ALA A 218 0.40 -11.61 15.75
N LEU A 219 0.23 -10.96 14.59
CA LEU A 219 -0.13 -9.54 14.50
C LEU A 219 -1.46 -9.25 15.20
N ALA A 220 -2.51 -10.05 14.93
CA ALA A 220 -3.81 -9.87 15.57
C ALA A 220 -3.73 -10.00 17.10
N ARG A 221 -2.95 -10.95 17.63
CA ARG A 221 -2.74 -11.11 19.07
C ARG A 221 -1.99 -9.92 19.67
N HIS A 222 -0.93 -9.47 19.00
CA HIS A 222 -0.12 -8.35 19.45
C HIS A 222 -0.94 -7.05 19.50
N LEU A 223 -1.72 -6.75 18.45
CA LEU A 223 -2.58 -5.57 18.40
C LEU A 223 -3.69 -5.63 19.47
N LYS A 224 -4.32 -6.79 19.69
CA LYS A 224 -5.29 -6.96 20.78
C LYS A 224 -4.68 -6.70 22.16
N ALA A 225 -3.45 -7.15 22.39
CA ALA A 225 -2.74 -6.88 23.64
C ALA A 225 -2.46 -5.39 23.88
N HIS A 226 -2.47 -4.57 22.82
CA HIS A 226 -2.32 -3.12 22.84
C HIS A 226 -3.65 -2.36 22.64
N GLY A 227 -4.78 -3.00 22.98
CA GLY A 227 -6.08 -2.34 23.07
C GLY A 227 -6.83 -2.18 21.75
N PHE A 228 -6.35 -2.75 20.64
CA PHE A 228 -7.10 -2.76 19.39
C PHE A 228 -8.19 -3.83 19.37
N VAL A 229 -9.33 -3.50 18.76
CA VAL A 229 -10.34 -4.45 18.31
C VAL A 229 -10.01 -4.85 16.87
N ILE A 230 -9.98 -6.16 16.59
CA ILE A 230 -9.82 -6.66 15.22
C ILE A 230 -11.21 -6.70 14.58
N ALA A 231 -11.50 -5.67 13.79
CA ALA A 231 -12.78 -5.46 13.13
C ALA A 231 -12.96 -6.35 11.89
N GLU A 232 -11.88 -6.55 11.14
CA GLU A 232 -11.85 -7.43 9.97
C GLU A 232 -10.59 -8.31 10.01
N PHE A 233 -10.73 -9.58 9.63
CA PHE A 233 -9.62 -10.51 9.49
C PHE A 233 -9.95 -11.51 8.38
N ASN A 234 -9.32 -11.35 7.23
CA ASN A 234 -9.49 -12.21 6.07
C ASN A 234 -8.15 -12.89 5.77
N HIS A 235 -8.12 -14.21 5.84
CA HIS A 235 -6.92 -15.01 5.58
C HIS A 235 -7.28 -16.12 4.61
N SER A 236 -6.58 -16.18 3.48
CA SER A 236 -6.73 -17.27 2.50
C SER A 236 -5.45 -18.11 2.49
N PRO A 237 -5.49 -19.37 2.96
CA PRO A 237 -4.35 -20.26 2.80
C PRO A 237 -4.16 -20.58 1.32
N THR A 238 -2.99 -20.24 0.76
CA THR A 238 -2.66 -20.59 -0.63
C THR A 238 -1.83 -21.87 -0.67
N VAL A 239 -2.04 -22.68 -1.71
CA VAL A 239 -1.39 -23.98 -1.93
C VAL A 239 0.14 -23.85 -2.12
N GLN A 240 0.71 -22.63 -2.07
CA GLN A 240 2.11 -22.32 -2.39
C GLN A 240 2.93 -21.73 -1.23
N ASN A 241 2.45 -21.82 0.02
CA ASN A 241 3.24 -21.40 1.20
C ASN A 241 3.66 -19.91 1.18
N ARG A 242 2.88 -19.08 0.49
CA ARG A 242 2.88 -17.61 0.57
C ARG A 242 1.43 -17.22 0.85
N ASN A 243 1.06 -17.15 2.11
CA ASN A 243 -0.28 -16.65 2.43
C ASN A 243 -0.18 -15.13 2.51
N TYR A 244 -1.16 -14.46 1.96
CA TYR A 244 -1.39 -13.04 2.25
C TYR A 244 -2.82 -12.90 2.74
N GLY A 245 -3.07 -11.87 3.52
CA GLY A 245 -4.38 -11.61 4.11
C GLY A 245 -4.56 -10.15 4.45
N PHE A 246 -5.78 -9.81 4.80
CA PHE A 246 -6.18 -8.45 5.14
C PHE A 246 -6.70 -8.38 6.57
N MET A 247 -6.35 -7.31 7.28
CA MET A 247 -6.81 -7.05 8.63
C MET A 247 -7.14 -5.57 8.82
N VAL A 248 -8.23 -5.29 9.51
CA VAL A 248 -8.49 -3.96 10.09
C VAL A 248 -8.49 -4.10 11.60
N ALA A 249 -7.62 -3.35 12.25
CA ALA A 249 -7.55 -3.20 13.69
C ALA A 249 -7.84 -1.75 14.06
N THR A 250 -8.74 -1.50 15.01
CA THR A 250 -9.12 -0.15 15.39
C THR A 250 -9.28 -0.03 16.90
N LYS A 251 -8.92 1.12 17.47
CA LYS A 251 -9.26 1.46 18.86
C LYS A 251 -10.69 1.98 18.91
N ALA A 252 -11.36 1.78 20.05
CA ALA A 252 -12.67 2.39 20.25
C ALA A 252 -12.52 3.92 20.10
N LEU A 253 -13.22 4.50 19.14
CA LEU A 253 -13.37 5.95 19.04
C LEU A 253 -14.10 6.39 20.32
N GLY A 254 -13.40 7.13 21.17
CA GLY A 254 -13.94 7.66 22.43
C GLY A 254 -15.09 8.62 22.24
#